data_AF-A0A6H5FWW6-F1
#
_entry.id   AF-A0A6H5FWW6-F1
#
_cell.length_a   1.000
_cell.length_b   1.000
_cell.length_c   1.000
_cell.angle_alpha   90.00
_cell.angle_beta   90.00
_cell.angle_gamma   90.00
#
_symmetry.space_group_name_H-M   'P 1'
#
loop_
_entity.id
_entity.type
_entity.pdbx_description
1 polymer ?
#
loop_
_entity_poly.entity_id
_entity_poly.type
_entity_poly.pdbx_seq_one_letter_code
_entity_poly.pdbx_strand_id
1 'polypeptide(L)'
;MLAVDKAFAVEALAVGKRYRRRGIGQMLLEEAVKQAKRTDYPLIKVSTGSKYAQRAALTCGQYRRHFSRPALTFRDDRGLPWMKNDLCYPHDAIEILLADLRPKATVVKKEPVCDRYGLEKYD
;
A
#
# COMPACT_ATOMS: atom_id res chain seq x y z
N MET A 1 14.13 -6.30 12.15
CA MET A 1 13.52 -5.61 11.00
C MET A 1 14.66 -4.94 10.24
N LEU A 2 14.98 -5.36 9.01
CA LEU A 2 15.96 -4.63 8.19
C LEU A 2 15.42 -3.21 7.99
N ALA A 3 16.24 -2.21 8.34
CA ALA A 3 15.91 -0.81 8.13
C ALA A 3 15.67 -0.57 6.63
N VAL A 4 14.54 0.05 6.30
CA VAL A 4 14.23 0.44 4.91
C VAL A 4 14.92 1.77 4.68
N ASP A 5 15.99 1.75 3.89
CA ASP A 5 16.84 2.90 3.55
C ASP A 5 16.40 3.59 2.24
N LYS A 6 15.73 2.86 1.34
CA LYS A 6 15.21 3.37 0.07
C LYS A 6 13.80 2.84 -0.25
N ALA A 7 13.01 3.65 -0.94
CA ALA A 7 11.70 3.28 -1.46
C ALA A 7 11.47 3.87 -2.87
N PHE A 8 10.78 3.13 -3.72
CA PHE A 8 10.32 3.63 -5.02
C PHE A 8 9.04 4.44 -4.80
N ALA A 9 9.01 5.71 -5.20
CA ALA A 9 7.85 6.58 -5.01
C ALA A 9 7.14 6.84 -6.35
N VAL A 10 5.84 6.58 -6.37
CA VAL A 10 4.95 7.02 -7.47
C VAL A 10 4.37 8.37 -7.06
N GLU A 11 4.99 9.43 -7.55
CA GLU A 11 4.59 10.82 -7.26
C GLU A 11 3.35 11.27 -8.04
N ALA A 12 3.19 10.77 -9.27
CA ALA A 12 2.07 11.13 -10.13
C ALA A 12 1.55 9.93 -10.92
N LEU A 13 0.22 9.79 -10.96
CA LEU A 13 -0.49 8.84 -11.82
C LEU A 13 -1.68 9.56 -12.44
N ALA A 14 -1.66 9.70 -13.76
CA ALA A 14 -2.72 10.35 -14.52
C ALA A 14 -3.22 9.45 -15.65
N VAL A 15 -4.54 9.37 -15.83
CA VAL A 15 -5.18 8.66 -16.92
C VAL A 15 -6.15 9.60 -17.62
N GLY A 16 -5.98 9.75 -18.94
CA GLY A 16 -6.86 10.59 -19.76
C GLY A 16 -8.33 10.18 -19.63
N LYS A 17 -9.24 11.16 -19.58
CA LYS A 17 -10.68 10.93 -19.39
C LYS A 17 -11.27 9.94 -20.39
N ARG A 18 -10.82 9.97 -21.64
CA ARG A 18 -11.23 9.08 -22.74
C ARG A 18 -10.86 7.60 -22.51
N TYR A 19 -9.94 7.32 -21.59
CA TYR A 19 -9.41 5.98 -21.33
C TYR A 19 -9.76 5.44 -19.93
N ARG A 20 -10.69 6.09 -19.23
CA ARG A 20 -11.18 5.62 -17.93
C ARG A 20 -11.86 4.25 -18.05
N ARG A 21 -11.92 3.52 -16.93
CA ARG A 21 -12.56 2.19 -16.80
C ARG A 21 -11.93 1.06 -17.64
N ARG A 22 -10.72 1.29 -18.19
CA ARG A 22 -9.96 0.29 -18.96
C ARG A 22 -8.83 -0.37 -18.17
N GLY A 23 -8.79 -0.19 -16.85
CA GLY A 23 -7.71 -0.75 -16.00
C GLY A 23 -6.34 -0.07 -16.16
N ILE A 24 -6.19 0.98 -16.98
CA ILE A 24 -4.88 1.60 -17.25
C ILE A 24 -4.15 2.05 -15.98
N GLY A 25 -4.86 2.67 -15.04
CA GLY A 25 -4.24 3.11 -13.77
C GLY A 25 -3.68 1.93 -12.97
N GLN A 26 -4.37 0.78 -12.98
CA GLN A 26 -3.87 -0.45 -12.36
C GLN A 26 -2.66 -0.98 -13.13
N MET A 27 -2.73 -1.07 -14.46
CA MET A 27 -1.62 -1.58 -15.29
C MET A 27 -0.33 -0.77 -15.09
N LEU A 28 -0.45 0.56 -15.01
CA LEU A 28 0.70 1.44 -14.73
C LEU A 28 1.29 1.20 -13.34
N LEU A 29 0.44 1.01 -12.32
CA LEU A 29 0.89 0.71 -10.96
C LEU A 29 1.53 -0.68 -10.86
N GLU A 30 1.02 -1.68 -11.57
CA GLU A 30 1.63 -3.00 -11.65
C GLU A 30 3.01 -2.94 -12.32
N GLU A 31 3.16 -2.17 -13.39
CA GLU A 31 4.47 -1.97 -14.03
C GLU A 31 5.43 -1.21 -13.12
N ALA A 32 4.94 -0.21 -12.37
CA ALA A 32 5.76 0.48 -11.37
C ALA A 32 6.28 -0.50 -10.30
N VAL A 33 5.48 -1.47 -9.88
CA VAL A 33 5.95 -2.53 -8.97
C VAL A 33 7.03 -3.40 -9.64
N LYS A 34 6.84 -3.80 -10.90
CA LYS A 34 7.87 -4.58 -11.62
C LYS A 34 9.16 -3.78 -11.77
N GLN A 35 9.07 -2.49 -12.08
CA GLN A 35 10.21 -1.59 -12.17
C GLN A 35 10.93 -1.50 -10.83
N ALA A 36 10.21 -1.23 -9.74
CA ALA A 36 10.76 -1.17 -8.39
C ALA A 36 11.53 -2.46 -8.02
N LYS A 37 10.98 -3.64 -8.35
CA LYS A 37 11.66 -4.94 -8.16
C LYS A 37 12.92 -5.07 -9.02
N ARG A 38 12.88 -4.68 -10.30
CA ARG A 38 14.04 -4.73 -11.21
C ARG A 38 15.18 -3.80 -10.75
N THR A 39 14.84 -2.69 -10.11
CA THR A 39 15.78 -1.71 -9.56
C THR A 39 16.11 -1.95 -8.08
N ASP A 40 15.73 -3.11 -7.53
CA ASP A 40 16.06 -3.52 -6.17
C ASP A 40 15.58 -2.55 -5.07
N TYR A 41 14.37 -2.00 -5.19
CA TYR A 41 13.74 -1.28 -4.08
C TYR A 41 12.96 -2.25 -3.18
N PRO A 42 13.20 -2.23 -1.86
CA PRO A 42 12.51 -3.12 -0.92
C PRO A 42 11.04 -2.71 -0.70
N LEU A 43 10.68 -1.47 -1.05
CA LEU A 43 9.37 -0.88 -0.81
C LEU A 43 8.97 0.00 -1.99
N ILE A 44 7.68 0.02 -2.29
CA ILE A 44 7.06 1.00 -3.18
C ILE A 44 5.94 1.75 -2.45
N LYS A 45 5.87 3.06 -2.67
CA LYS A 45 4.91 3.99 -2.06
C LYS A 45 4.11 4.70 -3.14
N VAL A 46 2.81 4.83 -2.91
CA VAL A 46 1.90 5.69 -3.67
C VAL A 46 1.24 6.67 -2.71
N SER A 47 1.31 7.96 -3.03
CA SER A 47 0.53 9.00 -2.36
C SER A 47 -0.64 9.39 -3.25
N THR A 48 -1.85 9.41 -2.71
CA THR A 48 -3.05 9.74 -3.48
C THR A 48 -4.00 10.62 -2.67
N GLY A 49 -4.51 11.65 -3.32
CA GLY A 49 -5.66 12.43 -2.84
C GLY A 49 -6.98 12.03 -3.48
N SER A 50 -7.00 11.03 -4.37
CA SER A 50 -8.17 10.65 -5.18
C SER A 50 -8.63 9.22 -4.88
N LYS A 51 -9.94 9.03 -4.66
CA LYS A 51 -10.53 7.68 -4.52
C LYS A 51 -10.31 6.80 -5.74
N TYR A 52 -10.18 7.37 -6.94
CA TYR A 52 -9.92 6.59 -8.16
C TYR A 52 -8.53 5.93 -8.14
N ALA A 53 -7.50 6.71 -7.79
CA ALA A 53 -6.13 6.21 -7.72
C ALA A 53 -5.94 5.25 -6.52
N GLN A 54 -6.59 5.54 -5.39
CA GLN A 54 -6.67 4.60 -4.25
C GLN A 54 -7.22 3.25 -4.69
N ARG A 55 -8.38 3.23 -5.37
CA ARG A 55 -9.01 1.99 -5.82
C ARG A 55 -8.12 1.23 -6.82
N ALA A 56 -7.46 1.94 -7.74
CA ALA A 56 -6.53 1.34 -8.68
C ALA A 56 -5.36 0.65 -7.97
N ALA A 57 -4.76 1.30 -6.97
CA ALA A 57 -3.67 0.74 -6.17
C ALA A 57 -4.12 -0.49 -5.38
N LEU A 58 -5.26 -0.43 -4.69
CA LEU A 58 -5.80 -1.57 -3.93
C LEU A 58 -6.15 -2.77 -4.83
N THR A 59 -6.54 -2.52 -6.08
CA THR A 59 -6.88 -3.58 -7.04
C THR A 59 -5.64 -4.33 -7.55
N CYS A 60 -4.44 -3.74 -7.47
CA CYS A 60 -3.18 -4.42 -7.79
C CYS A 60 -2.84 -5.56 -6.80
N GLY A 61 -3.56 -5.65 -5.66
CA GLY A 61 -3.42 -6.70 -4.64
C GLY A 61 -2.15 -6.64 -3.78
N GLN A 62 -1.13 -5.89 -4.20
CA GLN A 62 0.16 -5.77 -3.50
C GLN A 62 0.19 -4.56 -2.56
N TYR A 63 -0.49 -3.48 -2.92
CA TYR A 63 -0.58 -2.28 -2.10
C TYR A 63 -1.53 -2.47 -0.92
N ARG A 64 -1.12 -1.97 0.24
CA ARG A 64 -1.93 -1.87 1.45
C ARG A 64 -1.95 -0.41 1.91
N ARG A 65 -3.10 0.03 2.42
CA ARG A 65 -3.20 1.34 3.05
C ARG A 65 -2.32 1.36 4.29
N HIS A 66 -1.38 2.30 4.33
CA HIS A 66 -0.52 2.54 5.48
C HIS A 66 -1.03 3.72 6.32
N PHE A 67 -1.50 4.78 5.66
CA PHE A 67 -1.96 6.00 6.31
C PHE A 67 -3.10 6.63 5.51
N SER A 68 -4.03 7.27 6.21
CA SER A 68 -5.11 8.07 5.62
C SER A 68 -5.45 9.21 6.57
N ARG A 69 -5.52 10.44 6.06
CA ARG A 69 -6.00 11.61 6.80
C ARG A 69 -6.92 12.47 5.96
N PRO A 70 -8.03 12.96 6.53
CA PRO A 70 -8.87 13.95 5.85
C PRO A 70 -8.06 15.20 5.54
N ALA A 71 -8.07 15.63 4.28
CA ALA A 71 -7.18 16.69 3.83
C ALA A 71 -7.48 18.04 4.52
N LEU A 72 -8.76 18.31 4.86
CA LEU A 72 -9.21 19.50 5.58
C LEU A 72 -8.81 19.54 7.06
N THR A 73 -8.44 18.40 7.64
CA THR A 73 -8.00 18.34 9.04
C THR A 73 -6.52 18.63 9.21
N PHE A 74 -5.75 18.67 8.12
CA PHE A 74 -4.32 18.93 8.17
C PHE A 74 -4.04 20.38 8.58
N ARG A 75 -3.09 20.54 9.49
CA ARG A 75 -2.60 21.84 9.97
C ARG A 75 -1.09 21.92 9.73
N ASP A 76 -0.60 23.10 9.38
CA ASP A 76 0.83 23.36 9.26
C ASP A 76 1.51 23.48 10.63
N ASP A 77 2.81 23.78 10.62
CA ASP A 77 3.65 24.01 11.80
C ASP A 77 3.16 25.16 12.69
N ARG A 78 2.36 26.07 12.13
CA ARG A 78 1.75 27.21 12.82
C ARG A 78 0.31 26.93 13.27
N GLY A 79 -0.19 25.71 13.07
CA GLY A 79 -1.55 25.33 13.44
C GLY A 79 -2.62 25.85 12.47
N LEU A 80 -2.24 26.39 11.32
CA LEU A 80 -3.18 26.92 10.32
C LEU A 80 -3.67 25.80 9.39
N PRO A 81 -4.93 25.84 8.91
CA PRO A 81 -5.41 24.92 7.89
C PRO A 81 -4.53 24.97 6.65
N TRP A 82 -3.93 23.83 6.29
CA TRP A 82 -3.09 23.73 5.10
C TRP A 82 -3.92 23.82 3.82
N MET A 83 -5.11 23.22 3.84
CA MET A 83 -6.13 23.46 2.83
C MET A 83 -7.26 24.30 3.41
N LYS A 84 -7.67 25.31 2.65
CA LYS A 84 -8.68 26.29 3.08
C LYS A 84 -10.06 26.04 2.49
N ASN A 85 -10.13 25.29 1.40
CA ASN A 85 -11.36 25.04 0.65
C ASN A 85 -11.70 23.57 0.65
N ASP A 86 -13.00 23.26 0.62
CA ASP A 86 -13.48 21.92 0.35
C ASP A 86 -12.94 21.44 -1.00
N LEU A 87 -12.41 20.23 -0.98
CA LEU A 87 -12.01 19.57 -2.21
C LEU A 87 -13.24 18.96 -2.90
N CYS A 88 -13.29 19.05 -4.21
CA CYS A 88 -14.34 18.41 -4.98
C CYS A 88 -14.23 16.88 -4.89
N TYR A 89 -15.37 16.19 -4.91
CA TYR A 89 -15.39 14.74 -5.08
C TYR A 89 -14.59 14.36 -6.36
N PRO A 90 -13.68 13.36 -6.31
CA PRO A 90 -13.51 12.34 -5.26
C PRO A 90 -12.31 12.56 -4.32
N HIS A 91 -12.00 13.81 -3.97
CA HIS A 91 -10.86 14.13 -3.11
C HIS A 91 -11.35 14.53 -1.72
N ASP A 92 -11.06 13.72 -0.71
CA ASP A 92 -11.48 13.94 0.68
C ASP A 92 -10.36 13.64 1.69
N ALA A 93 -9.54 12.64 1.39
CA ALA A 93 -8.39 12.25 2.19
C ALA A 93 -7.12 12.14 1.36
N ILE A 94 -5.99 12.39 2.01
CA ILE A 94 -4.67 12.04 1.51
C ILE A 94 -4.31 10.69 2.10
N GLU A 95 -4.03 9.73 1.23
CA GLU A 95 -3.65 8.38 1.61
C GLU A 95 -2.27 8.03 1.12
N ILE A 96 -1.58 7.24 1.94
CA ILE A 96 -0.32 6.60 1.60
C ILE A 96 -0.58 5.11 1.54
N LEU A 97 -0.34 4.52 0.38
CA LEU A 97 -0.38 3.08 0.16
C LEU A 97 1.03 2.56 -0.07
N LEU A 98 1.35 1.43 0.55
CA LEU A 98 2.67 0.80 0.48
C LEU A 98 2.55 -0.64 0.00
N ALA A 99 3.52 -1.10 -0.78
CA ALA A 99 3.75 -2.52 -0.98
C ALA A 99 5.18 -2.88 -0.54
N ASP A 100 5.29 -3.89 0.32
CA ASP A 100 6.57 -4.50 0.69
C ASP A 100 6.96 -5.50 -0.41
N LEU A 101 8.08 -5.23 -1.07
CA LEU A 101 8.56 -6.00 -2.21
C LEU A 101 9.60 -7.03 -1.82
N ARG A 102 10.02 -7.04 -0.54
CA ARG A 102 10.98 -8.02 -0.04
C ARG A 102 10.41 -9.44 -0.19
N PRO A 103 11.26 -10.44 -0.41
CA PRO A 103 10.81 -11.82 -0.43
C PRO A 103 10.09 -12.12 0.88
N LYS A 104 8.83 -12.56 0.80
CA LYS A 104 8.12 -13.03 1.98
C LYS A 104 8.88 -14.24 2.50
N ALA A 105 9.36 -14.16 3.74
CA ALA A 105 9.95 -15.31 4.39
C ALA A 105 8.94 -16.46 4.30
N THR A 106 9.37 -17.60 3.77
CA THR A 106 8.57 -18.83 3.78
C THR A 106 8.34 -19.16 5.25
N VAL A 107 7.15 -18.89 5.76
CA VAL A 107 6.76 -19.37 7.08
C VAL A 107 6.66 -20.88 6.93
N VAL A 108 7.74 -21.59 7.26
CA VAL A 108 7.69 -23.03 7.49
C VAL A 108 6.77 -23.17 8.69
N LYS A 109 5.49 -23.48 8.43
CA LYS A 109 4.59 -23.95 9.48
C LYS A 109 5.20 -25.25 9.98
N LYS A 110 5.97 -25.20 11.06
CA LYS A 110 6.20 -26.40 11.86
C LYS A 110 4.82 -26.79 12.36
N GLU A 111 4.28 -27.91 11.86
CA GLU A 111 3.13 -28.54 12.49
C GLU A 111 3.49 -28.75 13.97
N PRO A 112 2.57 -28.43 14.91
CA PRO A 112 2.80 -28.77 16.29
C PRO A 112 2.89 -30.30 16.37
N VAL A 113 4.10 -30.81 16.55
CA VAL A 113 4.31 -32.21 16.92
C VAL A 113 3.73 -32.34 18.32
N CYS A 114 2.53 -32.87 18.40
CA CYS A 114 1.91 -33.20 19.67
C CYS A 114 2.61 -34.47 20.15
N ASP A 115 3.61 -34.32 21.03
CA ASP A 115 4.18 -35.45 21.73
C ASP A 115 3.06 -36.08 22.55
N ARG A 116 2.57 -37.25 22.11
CA ARG A 116 1.68 -38.10 22.90
C ARG A 116 2.47 -38.66 24.09
N TYR A 117 2.72 -37.83 25.10
CA TYR A 117 3.20 -38.31 26.39
C TYR A 117 2.05 -39.01 27.13
N GLY A 118 2.08 -40.35 27.12
CA GLY A 118 1.69 -41.15 28.29
C GLY A 118 0.20 -41.36 28.57
N LEU A 119 -0.62 -41.72 27.59
CA LEU A 119 -1.97 -42.28 27.85
C LEU A 119 -2.11 -43.74 27.37
N GLU A 120 -1.03 -44.51 27.44
CA GLU A 120 -1.11 -45.97 27.47
C GLU A 120 -0.79 -46.42 28.89
N LYS A 121 -1.75 -47.13 29.50
CA LYS A 121 -1.74 -47.78 30.82
C LYS A 121 -2.37 -46.97 31.97
N TYR A 122 -3.69 -47.04 32.03
CA TYR A 122 -4.34 -47.42 33.28
C TYR A 122 -5.27 -48.61 32.98
N ASP A 123 -5.24 -49.57 33.89
CA ASP A 123 -5.72 -50.96 33.78
C ASP A 123 -7.18 -51.17 33.34
#